data_AF-A0A3D0XAL9-F1
#
_entry.id   AF-A0A3D0XAL9-F1
#
_cell.length_a   1.000
_cell.length_b   1.000
_cell.length_c   1.000
_cell.angle_alpha   90.00
_cell.angle_beta   90.00
_cell.angle_gamma   90.00
#
_symmetry.space_group_name_H-M   'P 1'
#
loop_
_entity.id
_entity.type
_entity.pdbx_description
1 polymer ?
#
loop_
_entity_poly.entity_id
_entity_poly.type
_entity_poly.pdbx_seq_one_letter_code
_entity_poly.pdbx_strand_id
1 'polypeptide(L)'
;MSELPFMATENIMMDAVKKRGADRQQLHERIRVHSMAASKVIKEEGGENDLLERIANDEAFGVTLEELENILQPEKYTGRAKEQTEDFLSDYVNPVLEKYKDIESDKPEINV
;
A
#
# COMPACT_ATOMS: atom_id res chain seq x y z
N MET A 1 -4.76 7.26 0.16
CA MET A 1 -3.30 7.37 -0.08
C MET A 1 -2.53 7.73 1.19
N SER A 2 -3.12 8.42 2.17
CA SER A 2 -2.45 8.87 3.40
C SER A 2 -1.73 7.77 4.19
N GLU A 3 -2.23 6.53 4.21
CA GLU A 3 -1.63 5.44 5.01
C GLU A 3 -0.54 4.64 4.27
N LEU A 4 -0.52 4.73 2.94
CA LEU A 4 0.40 3.93 2.11
C LEU A 4 1.89 4.20 2.41
N PRO A 5 2.33 5.45 2.69
CA PRO A 5 3.70 5.71 3.14
C PRO A 5 4.12 4.88 4.36
N PHE A 6 3.23 4.69 5.35
CA PHE A 6 3.56 3.89 6.54
C PHE A 6 3.72 2.40 6.21
N MET A 7 2.85 1.87 5.34
CA MET A 7 2.93 0.48 4.88
C MET A 7 4.16 0.22 4.00
N ALA A 8 4.64 1.24 3.27
CA ALA A 8 5.76 1.15 2.36
C ALA A 8 7.15 1.25 3.02
N THR A 9 7.22 1.49 4.33
CA THR A 9 8.47 1.73 5.06
C THR A 9 9.53 0.64 4.88
N GLU A 10 9.14 -0.64 4.91
CA GLU A 10 10.09 -1.74 4.65
C GLU A 10 10.61 -1.72 3.20
N ASN A 11 9.76 -1.43 2.22
CA ASN A 11 10.17 -1.34 0.80
C ASN A 11 11.16 -0.20 0.58
N ILE A 12 10.92 0.96 1.19
CA ILE A 12 11.81 2.12 1.14
C ILE A 12 13.17 1.78 1.77
N MET A 13 13.17 1.17 2.95
CA MET A 13 14.40 0.75 3.62
C MET A 13 15.19 -0.24 2.75
N MET A 14 14.52 -1.26 2.22
CA MET A 14 15.18 -2.29 1.40
C MET A 14 15.72 -1.73 0.09
N ASP A 15 15.06 -0.74 -0.52
CA ASP A 15 15.56 -0.05 -1.70
C ASP A 15 16.85 0.73 -1.38
N ALA A 16 16.85 1.50 -0.29
CA ALA A 16 18.03 2.24 0.17
C ALA A 16 19.20 1.31 0.52
N VAL A 17 18.96 0.21 1.24
CA VAL A 17 19.98 -0.82 1.54
C VAL A 17 20.54 -1.42 0.24
N LYS A 18 19.67 -1.84 -0.70
CA LYS A 18 20.10 -2.52 -1.94
C LYS A 18 20.85 -1.60 -2.90
N LYS A 19 20.36 -0.37 -3.10
CA LYS A 19 20.92 0.55 -4.09
C LYS A 19 22.11 1.35 -3.58
N ARG A 20 22.17 1.61 -2.26
CA ARG A 20 23.12 2.57 -1.66
C ARG A 20 24.03 1.94 -0.61
N GLY A 21 23.83 0.66 -0.26
CA GLY A 21 24.65 -0.04 0.72
C GLY A 21 24.54 0.50 2.15
N ALA A 22 23.43 1.19 2.44
CA ALA A 22 23.19 1.79 3.75
C ALA A 22 22.97 0.72 4.84
N ASP A 23 23.29 1.07 6.08
CA ASP A 23 23.07 0.19 7.22
C ASP A 23 21.58 0.06 7.55
N ARG A 24 21.07 -1.18 7.53
CA ARG A 24 19.66 -1.48 7.77
C ARG A 24 19.20 -0.99 9.14
N GLN A 25 20.02 -1.15 10.18
CA GLN A 25 19.61 -0.83 11.54
C GLN A 25 19.50 0.68 11.75
N GLN A 26 20.41 1.45 11.17
CA GLN A 26 20.36 2.91 11.17
C GLN A 26 19.16 3.44 10.40
N LEU A 27 18.89 2.90 9.20
CA LEU A 27 17.74 3.31 8.42
C LEU A 27 16.41 2.97 9.10
N HIS A 28 16.30 1.78 9.69
CA HIS A 28 15.10 1.39 10.43
C HIS A 28 14.77 2.37 11.57
N GLU A 29 15.79 2.78 12.34
CA GLU A 29 15.59 3.73 13.43
C GLU A 29 15.18 5.12 12.92
N ARG A 30 15.79 5.59 11.83
CA ARG A 30 15.39 6.86 11.20
C ARG A 30 13.95 6.83 10.69
N ILE A 31 13.56 5.75 10.00
CA ILE A 31 12.17 5.53 9.58
C ILE A 31 11.22 5.58 10.77
N ARG A 32 11.56 4.92 11.88
CA ARG A 32 10.74 4.91 13.09
C ARG A 32 10.50 6.33 13.61
N VAL A 33 11.56 7.14 13.71
CA VAL A 33 11.49 8.53 14.17
C VAL A 33 10.62 9.38 13.24
N HIS A 34 10.85 9.30 11.92
CA HIS A 34 10.05 10.04 10.93
C HIS A 34 8.58 9.61 10.93
N SER A 35 8.31 8.30 11.07
CA SER A 35 6.96 7.76 11.13
C SER A 35 6.19 8.24 12.37
N MET A 36 6.86 8.35 13.52
CA MET A 36 6.26 8.91 14.72
C MET A 36 5.96 10.40 14.57
N ALA A 37 6.85 11.16 13.95
CA ALA A 37 6.64 12.59 13.70
C ALA A 37 5.47 12.82 12.73
N ALA A 38 5.42 12.10 11.61
CA ALA A 38 4.30 12.17 10.66
C ALA A 38 2.97 11.74 11.32
N SER A 39 2.99 10.68 12.14
CA SER A 39 1.81 10.24 12.91
C SER A 39 1.30 11.33 13.85
N LYS A 40 2.21 12.12 14.44
CA LYS A 40 1.86 13.22 15.33
C LYS A 40 1.15 14.35 14.58
N VAL A 41 1.68 14.74 13.42
CA VAL A 41 1.06 15.76 12.53
C VAL A 41 -0.38 15.36 12.20
N ILE A 42 -0.60 14.11 11.82
CA ILE A 42 -1.95 13.61 11.48
C ILE A 42 -2.87 13.62 12.71
N LYS A 43 -2.41 13.08 13.85
CA LYS A 43 -3.28 12.81 15.00
C LYS A 43 -3.52 14.02 15.89
N GLU A 44 -2.51 14.86 16.09
CA GLU A 44 -2.56 15.99 17.02
C GLU A 44 -2.84 17.31 16.31
N GLU A 45 -2.36 17.47 15.08
CA GLU A 45 -2.43 18.72 14.34
C GLU A 45 -3.50 18.70 13.23
N GLY A 46 -4.03 17.51 12.90
CA GLY A 46 -5.00 17.33 11.81
C GLY A 46 -4.42 17.58 10.43
N GLY A 47 -3.09 17.51 10.29
CA GLY A 47 -2.37 17.71 9.03
C GLY A 47 -2.34 16.46 8.15
N GLU A 48 -1.80 16.63 6.94
CA GLU A 48 -1.57 15.54 5.99
C GLU A 48 -0.33 14.70 6.37
N ASN A 49 -0.21 13.50 5.80
CA ASN A 49 0.97 12.66 6.00
C ASN A 49 2.18 13.21 5.23
N ASP A 50 3.22 13.63 5.96
CA ASP A 50 4.46 14.20 5.44
C ASP A 50 5.67 13.25 5.50
N LEU A 51 5.44 11.93 5.66
CA LEU A 51 6.50 10.94 5.85
C LEU A 51 7.48 10.87 4.68
N LEU A 52 7.01 10.97 3.43
CA LEU A 52 7.89 10.84 2.27
C LEU A 52 8.82 12.04 2.14
N GLU A 53 8.31 13.23 2.43
CA GLU A 53 9.07 14.47 2.46
C GLU A 53 10.15 14.40 3.54
N ARG A 54 9.83 13.86 4.73
CA ARG A 54 10.81 13.65 5.80
C ARG A 54 11.94 12.71 5.38
N ILE A 55 11.59 11.61 4.71
CA ILE A 55 12.56 10.61 4.24
C ILE A 55 13.43 11.18 3.11
N ALA A 56 12.83 11.88 2.13
CA ALA A 56 13.56 12.47 1.01
C ALA A 56 14.52 13.58 1.46
N ASN A 57 14.19 14.29 2.54
CA ASN A 57 15.07 15.32 3.13
C ASN A 57 16.12 14.75 4.09
N ASP A 58 16.11 13.44 4.37
CA ASP A 58 17.11 12.80 5.22
C ASP A 58 18.20 12.14 4.35
N GLU A 59 19.38 12.78 4.33
CA GLU A 59 20.55 12.37 3.55
C GLU A 59 20.95 10.91 3.78
N ALA A 60 20.61 10.31 4.93
CA ALA A 60 20.91 8.91 5.20
C ALA A 60 20.20 7.95 4.24
N PHE A 61 19.04 8.33 3.70
CA PHE A 61 18.32 7.53 2.71
C PHE A 61 18.84 7.79 1.29
N GLY A 62 19.27 9.02 1.00
CA GLY A 62 19.80 9.40 -0.31
C GLY A 62 18.81 9.21 -1.46
N VAL A 63 17.51 9.31 -1.19
CA VAL A 63 16.41 9.10 -2.15
C VAL A 63 15.74 10.42 -2.52
N THR A 64 15.21 10.51 -3.73
CA THR A 64 14.35 11.63 -4.13
C THR A 64 12.88 11.31 -3.85
N LEU A 65 12.04 12.35 -3.77
CA LEU A 65 10.59 12.17 -3.64
C LEU A 65 10.01 11.36 -4.82
N GLU A 66 10.50 11.62 -6.04
CA GLU A 66 10.08 10.89 -7.25
C GLU A 66 10.43 9.39 -7.16
N GLU A 67 11.59 9.03 -6.63
CA GLU A 67 11.95 7.62 -6.39
C GLU A 67 10.99 6.96 -5.38
N LEU A 68 10.63 7.69 -4.33
CA LEU A 68 9.67 7.21 -3.32
C LEU A 68 8.27 7.03 -3.91
N GLU A 69 7.77 7.98 -4.71
CA GLU A 69 6.47 7.87 -5.38
C GLU A 69 6.38 6.64 -6.31
N ASN A 70 7.48 6.30 -6.97
CA ASN A 70 7.58 5.08 -7.79
C ASN A 70 7.54 3.78 -6.96
N ILE A 71 7.94 3.83 -5.69
CA ILE A 71 7.80 2.72 -4.74
C ILE A 71 6.36 2.61 -4.23
N LEU A 72 5.65 3.73 -4.12
CA LEU A 72 4.30 3.83 -3.55
C LEU A 72 3.14 3.55 -4.53
N GLN A 73 3.38 2.82 -5.61
CA GLN A 73 2.30 2.43 -6.53
C GLN A 73 1.34 1.44 -5.84
N PRO A 74 0.07 1.80 -5.56
CA PRO A 74 -0.84 1.00 -4.74
C PRO A 74 -1.01 -0.44 -5.22
N GLU A 75 -0.94 -0.66 -6.52
CA GLU A 75 -1.08 -1.97 -7.17
C GLU A 75 0.00 -2.95 -6.68
N LYS A 76 1.19 -2.44 -6.32
CA LYS A 76 2.29 -3.25 -5.77
C LYS A 76 2.02 -3.75 -4.34
N TYR A 77 0.99 -3.26 -3.66
CA TYR A 77 0.64 -3.59 -2.27
C TYR A 77 -0.62 -4.45 -2.16
N THR A 78 -1.11 -5.02 -3.27
CA THR A 78 -2.30 -5.88 -3.30
C THR A 78 -1.99 -7.37 -3.21
N GLY A 79 -0.71 -7.76 -3.14
CA GLY A 79 -0.29 -9.16 -3.04
C GLY A 79 -0.80 -9.98 -4.22
N ARG A 80 -1.52 -11.08 -3.94
CA ARG A 80 -2.18 -11.93 -4.95
C ARG A 80 -3.69 -11.66 -5.07
N ALA A 81 -4.18 -10.51 -4.61
CA ALA A 81 -5.63 -10.27 -4.52
C ALA A 81 -6.34 -10.43 -5.87
N LYS A 82 -5.70 -9.99 -6.96
CA LYS A 82 -6.24 -10.16 -8.31
C LYS A 82 -6.36 -11.64 -8.68
N GLU A 83 -5.26 -12.38 -8.61
CA GLU A 83 -5.22 -13.79 -8.99
C GLU A 83 -6.14 -14.63 -8.09
N GLN A 84 -6.15 -14.37 -6.78
CA GLN A 84 -7.05 -15.04 -5.84
C GLN A 84 -8.53 -14.79 -6.16
N THR A 85 -8.87 -13.58 -6.61
CA THR A 85 -10.24 -13.24 -7.01
C THR A 85 -10.60 -13.97 -8.31
N GLU A 86 -9.73 -13.95 -9.30
CA GLU A 86 -9.92 -14.63 -10.59
C GLU A 86 -10.07 -16.15 -10.39
N ASP A 87 -9.16 -16.76 -9.62
CA ASP A 87 -9.19 -18.19 -9.28
C ASP A 87 -10.49 -18.53 -8.53
N PHE A 88 -10.91 -17.72 -7.55
CA PHE A 88 -12.13 -17.97 -6.80
C PHE A 88 -13.39 -17.90 -7.68
N LEU A 89 -13.47 -16.90 -8.55
CA LEU A 89 -14.58 -16.74 -9.48
C LEU A 89 -14.64 -17.91 -10.47
N SER A 90 -13.50 -18.29 -11.05
CA SER A 90 -13.36 -19.39 -12.00
C SER A 90 -13.74 -20.73 -11.40
N ASP A 91 -13.15 -21.07 -10.25
CA ASP A 91 -13.12 -22.45 -9.77
C ASP A 91 -14.28 -22.78 -8.83
N TYR A 92 -14.89 -21.76 -8.21
CA TYR A 92 -15.93 -21.96 -7.20
C TYR A 92 -17.25 -21.26 -7.55
N VAL A 93 -17.21 -20.01 -7.99
CA VAL A 93 -18.44 -19.24 -8.24
C VAL A 93 -19.10 -19.64 -9.56
N ASN A 94 -18.36 -19.57 -10.67
CA ASN A 94 -18.89 -19.87 -12.00
C ASN A 94 -19.49 -21.29 -12.11
N PRO A 95 -18.88 -22.37 -11.55
CA PRO A 95 -19.46 -23.71 -11.60
C PRO A 95 -20.78 -23.84 -10.84
N VAL A 96 -20.98 -23.01 -9.81
CA VAL A 96 -22.25 -22.96 -9.07
C VAL A 96 -23.29 -22.19 -9.89
N LEU A 97 -22.93 -21.04 -10.45
CA LEU A 97 -23.84 -20.22 -11.26
C LEU A 97 -24.28 -20.93 -12.55
N GLU A 98 -23.43 -21.74 -13.16
CA GLU A 98 -23.76 -22.51 -14.38
C GLU A 98 -24.96 -23.44 -14.18
N LYS A 99 -25.20 -23.93 -12.95
CA LYS A 99 -26.37 -24.75 -12.60
C LYS A 99 -27.70 -24.00 -12.70
N TYR A 100 -27.64 -22.66 -12.74
CA TYR A 100 -28.78 -21.76 -12.71
C TYR A 100 -28.83 -20.85 -13.95
N LYS A 101 -28.06 -21.15 -15.00
CA LYS A 101 -27.97 -20.30 -16.21
C LYS A 101 -29.29 -20.09 -16.95
N ASP A 102 -30.22 -21.02 -16.79
CA ASP A 102 -31.54 -20.98 -17.42
C ASP A 102 -32.59 -20.29 -16.51
N ILE A 103 -32.21 -19.84 -15.32
CA ILE A 103 -33.06 -19.00 -14.47
C ILE A 103 -32.99 -17.57 -14.98
N GLU A 104 -34.16 -16.99 -15.25
CA GLU A 104 -34.26 -15.60 -15.68
C GLU A 104 -33.74 -14.66 -14.58
N SER A 105 -32.77 -13.82 -14.94
CA SER A 105 -32.17 -12.86 -14.03
C SER A 105 -33.12 -11.69 -13.82
N ASP A 106 -33.90 -11.71 -12.74
CA ASP A 106 -34.70 -10.55 -12.32
C ASP A 106 -33.86 -9.55 -11.52
N LYS A 107 -34.05 -8.25 -11.82
CA LYS A 107 -33.54 -7.19 -10.94
C LYS A 107 -34.44 -7.12 -9.71
N PRO A 108 -33.90 -7.26 -8.48
CA PRO A 108 -34.73 -7.17 -7.28
C PRO A 108 -35.30 -5.75 -7.14
N GLU A 109 -36.64 -5.63 -7.16
CA GLU A 109 -37.33 -4.39 -6.82
C GLU A 109 -37.50 -4.29 -5.29
N ILE A 110 -37.01 -3.19 -4.72
CA ILE A 110 -37.18 -2.88 -3.29
C ILE A 110 -38.15 -1.70 -3.21
N ASN A 111 -39.35 -1.94 -2.69
CA ASN A 111 -40.30 -0.89 -2.36
C ASN A 111 -40.04 -0.44 -0.91
N VAL A 112 -39.60 0.82 -0.73
CA VAL A 112 -39.43 1.48 0.57
C VAL A 112 -40.65 2.34 0.87
#